data_AF-W0AME2-F1
#
_entry.id   AF-W0AME2-F1
#
_cell.length_a   1.000
_cell.length_b   1.000
_cell.length_c   1.000
_cell.angle_alpha   90.00
_cell.angle_beta   90.00
_cell.angle_gamma   90.00
#
_symmetry.space_group_name_H-M   'P 1'
#
loop_
_entity.id
_entity.type
_entity.pdbx_description
1 polymer ?
#
loop_
_entity_poly.entity_id
_entity_poly.type
_entity_poly.pdbx_seq_one_letter_code
_entity_poly.pdbx_strand_id
1 'polypeptide(L)' 'MNSPKDDAAAAEMRARSRFVLLSLIRFSGAIIALAGAVVVGRRLVEPAEIIGGLLLALGAFEVILLPTILVRNWKKQP' A
#
# COMPACT_ATOMS: atom_id res chain seq x y z
N MET A 1 28.67 12.29 -20.17
CA MET A 1 27.60 13.29 -20.02
C MET A 1 26.36 12.64 -20.63
N ASN A 2 25.40 12.20 -19.81
CA ASN A 2 24.18 11.58 -20.34
C ASN A 2 23.41 12.58 -21.21
N SER A 3 22.73 12.12 -22.24
CA SER A 3 21.90 12.99 -23.05
C SER A 3 20.71 13.48 -22.20
N PRO A 4 20.23 14.73 -22.34
CA PRO A 4 19.06 15.22 -21.60
C PRO A 4 17.81 14.30 -21.71
N LYS A 5 17.72 13.52 -22.79
CA LYS A 5 16.69 12.48 -22.97
C LYS A 5 16.83 11.29 -22.01
N ASP A 6 18.05 10.90 -21.67
CA ASP A 6 18.32 9.74 -20.81
C ASP A 6 17.93 10.04 -19.35
N ASP A 7 18.16 11.28 -18.91
CA ASP A 7 17.77 11.75 -17.57
C ASP A 7 16.24 11.85 -17.42
N ALA A 8 15.55 12.30 -18.47
CA ALA A 8 14.10 12.36 -18.52
C ALA A 8 13.45 10.96 -18.49
N ALA A 9 13.98 10.02 -19.28
CA ALA A 9 13.53 8.63 -19.28
C ALA A 9 13.74 7.97 -17.91
N ALA A 10 14.90 8.20 -17.27
CA ALA A 10 15.17 7.69 -15.94
C ALA A 10 14.23 8.27 -14.86
N ALA A 11 13.88 9.56 -14.97
CA ALA A 11 12.92 10.19 -14.06
C ALA A 11 11.50 9.62 -14.23
N GLU A 12 11.07 9.39 -15.48
CA GLU A 12 9.77 8.82 -15.80
C GLU A 12 9.64 7.37 -15.29
N MET A 13 10.68 6.56 -15.46
CA MET A 13 10.74 5.21 -14.90
C MET A 13 10.61 5.22 -13.36
N ARG A 14 11.30 6.14 -12.68
CA ARG A 14 11.17 6.29 -11.22
C ARG A 14 9.76 6.72 -10.82
N ALA A 15 9.16 7.68 -11.51
CA ALA A 15 7.79 8.12 -11.23
C ALA A 15 6.77 6.99 -11.41
N ARG A 16 6.91 6.21 -12.48
CA ARG A 16 6.04 5.07 -12.77
C ARG A 16 6.18 3.96 -11.72
N SER A 17 7.39 3.56 -11.36
CA SER A 17 7.61 2.55 -10.31
C SER A 17 7.03 2.97 -8.97
N ARG A 18 7.16 4.25 -8.60
CA ARG A 18 6.58 4.82 -7.39
C ARG A 18 5.06 4.76 -7.39
N PHE A 19 4.44 5.15 -8.49
CA PHE A 19 2.99 5.12 -8.65
C PHE A 19 2.42 3.70 -8.57
N VAL A 20 3.04 2.75 -9.28
CA VAL A 20 2.63 1.33 -9.26
C VAL A 20 2.74 0.78 -7.84
N LEU A 21 3.85 1.04 -7.14
CA LEU A 21 4.05 0.54 -5.79
C LEU A 21 3.03 1.11 -4.79
N LEU A 22 2.76 2.43 -4.85
CA LEU A 22 1.74 3.06 -4.01
C LEU A 22 0.33 2.53 -4.31
N SER A 23 0.03 2.26 -5.57
CA SER A 23 -1.26 1.72 -5.98
C SER A 23 -1.42 0.29 -5.46
N LEU A 24 -0.42 -0.56 -5.63
CA LEU A 24 -0.42 -1.94 -5.15
C LEU A 24 -0.64 -2.02 -3.64
N ILE A 25 0.08 -1.20 -2.86
CA ILE A 25 -0.06 -1.13 -1.40
C ILE A 25 -1.48 -0.69 -0.98
N ARG A 26 -2.05 0.29 -1.69
CA ARG A 26 -3.42 0.74 -1.40
C ARG A 26 -4.44 -0.33 -1.71
N PHE A 27 -4.32 -1.00 -2.86
CA PHE A 27 -5.22 -2.07 -3.26
C PHE A 27 -5.08 -3.29 -2.34
N SER A 28 -3.87 -3.67 -1.92
CA SER A 28 -3.66 -4.76 -0.98
C SER A 28 -4.31 -4.48 0.37
N GLY A 29 -4.05 -3.30 0.95
CA GLY A 29 -4.65 -2.93 2.23
C GLY A 29 -6.17 -2.79 2.16
N ALA A 30 -6.71 -2.30 1.04
CA ALA A 30 -8.17 -2.27 0.81
C ALA A 30 -8.78 -3.68 0.74
N ILE A 31 -8.13 -4.62 0.04
CA ILE A 31 -8.57 -6.02 -0.03
C ILE A 31 -8.55 -6.66 1.35
N ILE A 32 -7.50 -6.44 2.14
CA ILE A 32 -7.36 -6.96 3.51
C ILE A 32 -8.45 -6.40 4.41
N ALA A 33 -8.72 -5.09 4.34
CA ALA A 33 -9.78 -4.46 5.11
C ALA A 33 -11.17 -5.01 4.73
N LEU A 34 -11.45 -5.16 3.44
CA LEU A 34 -12.70 -5.75 2.96
C LEU A 34 -12.84 -7.22 3.39
N ALA A 35 -11.77 -8.00 3.32
CA ALA A 35 -11.76 -9.38 3.82
C ALA A 35 -12.07 -9.42 5.33
N GLY A 36 -11.47 -8.53 6.12
CA GLY A 36 -11.78 -8.38 7.55
C GLY A 36 -13.25 -8.03 7.79
N ALA A 37 -13.81 -7.08 7.04
CA ALA A 37 -15.23 -6.72 7.12
C ALA A 37 -16.15 -7.91 6.82
N VAL A 38 -15.84 -8.71 5.80
CA VAL A 38 -16.60 -9.92 5.45
C VAL A 38 -16.49 -10.98 6.54
N VAL A 39 -15.30 -11.17 7.11
CA VAL A 39 -15.08 -12.13 8.21
C VAL A 39 -15.93 -11.77 9.44
N VAL A 40 -15.94 -10.49 9.86
CA VAL A 40 -16.77 -10.03 10.97
C VAL A 40 -18.25 -10.16 10.62
N GLY A 41 -18.67 -9.62 9.46
CA GLY A 41 -20.08 -9.53 9.07
C GLY A 41 -20.73 -10.87 8.80
N ARG A 42 -19.98 -11.88 8.34
CA ARG A 42 -20.51 -13.23 8.06
C ARG A 42 -20.07 -14.28 9.08
N ARG A 43 -19.30 -13.91 10.11
CA ARG A 43 -18.77 -14.84 11.12
C ARG A 43 -18.10 -16.08 10.50
N LEU A 44 -17.26 -15.87 9.49
CA LEU A 44 -16.67 -16.97 8.69
C LEU A 44 -15.67 -17.83 9.47
N VAL A 45 -15.06 -17.28 10.52
CA VAL A 45 -14.05 -17.93 11.37
C VAL A 45 -14.28 -17.52 12.81
N GLU A 46 -14.01 -18.39 13.78
CA GLU A 46 -14.06 -18.04 15.21
C GLU A 46 -12.65 -17.92 15.81
N PRO A 47 -12.39 -16.89 16.65
CA PRO A 47 -13.27 -15.77 16.99
C PRO A 47 -13.30 -14.67 15.91
N ALA A 48 -14.46 -14.48 15.29
CA ALA A 48 -14.64 -13.57 14.14
C ALA A 48 -14.31 -12.12 14.46
N GLU A 49 -14.65 -11.68 15.67
CA GLU A 49 -14.46 -10.30 16.13
C GLU A 49 -12.97 -9.96 16.24
N ILE A 50 -12.16 -10.91 16.73
CA ILE A 50 -10.72 -10.72 16.88
C ILE A 50 -10.05 -10.82 15.52
N ILE A 51 -10.30 -11.90 14.76
CA ILE A 51 -9.61 -12.14 13.49
C ILE A 51 -10.03 -11.09 12.45
N GLY A 52 -11.33 -10.85 12.31
CA GLY A 52 -11.86 -9.85 11.39
C GLY A 52 -11.53 -8.42 11.83
N GLY A 53 -11.53 -8.14 13.14
CA GLY A 53 -11.08 -6.87 13.70
C GLY A 53 -9.59 -6.59 13.44
N LEU A 54 -8.72 -7.59 13.60
CA LEU A 54 -7.30 -7.49 13.28
C LEU A 54 -7.06 -7.28 11.79
N LEU A 55 -7.79 -7.99 10.92
CA LEU A 55 -7.72 -7.79 9.47
C LEU A 55 -8.16 -6.38 9.07
N LEU A 56 -9.24 -5.86 9.67
CA LEU A 56 -9.68 -4.49 9.45
C LEU A 56 -8.64 -3.47 9.89
N ALA A 57 -8.10 -3.62 11.11
CA ALA A 57 -7.07 -2.73 11.64
C ALA A 57 -5.80 -2.79 10.79
N LEU A 58 -5.37 -3.97 10.37
CA LEU A 58 -4.19 -4.17 9.54
C LEU A 58 -4.37 -3.57 8.14
N GLY A 59 -5.51 -3.81 7.49
CA GLY A 59 -5.81 -3.23 6.18
C GLY A 59 -5.88 -1.71 6.22
N ALA A 60 -6.54 -1.15 7.23
CA ALA A 60 -6.56 0.30 7.45
C ALA A 60 -5.16 0.87 7.73
N PHE A 61 -4.37 0.16 8.55
CA PHE A 61 -2.99 0.54 8.85
C PHE A 61 -2.11 0.52 7.60
N GLU A 62 -2.18 -0.51 6.76
CA GLU A 62 -1.42 -0.58 5.51
C GLU A 62 -1.77 0.57 4.56
N VAL A 63 -3.07 0.86 4.38
CA VAL A 63 -3.53 1.92 3.47
C VAL A 63 -3.02 3.31 3.89
N ILE A 64 -2.76 3.52 5.19
CA ILE A 64 -2.35 4.83 5.73
C ILE A 64 -0.83 4.90 5.99
N LEU A 65 -0.26 3.94 6.71
CA LEU A 65 1.13 4.01 7.16
C LEU A 65 2.13 3.63 6.08
N LEU A 66 1.90 2.55 5.31
CA LEU A 66 2.85 2.15 4.28
C LEU A 66 3.13 3.25 3.25
N PRO A 67 2.12 3.92 2.64
CA PRO A 67 2.42 5.01 1.71
C PRO A 67 3.12 6.19 2.38
N THR A 68 2.82 6.47 3.65
CA THR A 68 3.47 7.55 4.42
C THR A 68 4.96 7.25 4.66
N ILE A 69 5.29 6.00 5.02
CA ILE A 69 6.68 5.54 5.21
C ILE A 69 7.42 5.56 3.87
N LEU A 70 6.77 5.11 2.80
CA LEU A 70 7.36 5.05 1.46
C LEU A 70 7.71 6.45 0.93
N VAL A 71 6.79 7.41 1.08
CA VAL A 71 7.01 8.82 0.71
C VAL A 71 8.13 9.44 1.56
N ARG A 72 8.21 9.14 2.86
CA ARG A 72 9.32 9.58 3.72
C ARG A 72 10.65 9.01 3.27
N ASN A 73 10.70 7.74 2.88
CA ASN A 73 11.94 7.10 2.41
C ASN A 73 12.41 7.68 1.07
N TRP A 74 11.51 7.98 0.15
CA TRP A 74 11.89 8.63 -1.12
C TRP A 74 12.38 10.06 -0.95
N LYS A 75 11.87 10.79 0.05
CA LYS A 75 12.40 12.12 0.39
C LYS A 75 13.80 12.08 1.02
N LYS A 76 14.23 10.93 1.57
CA LYS A 76 15.55 10.75 2.19
C LYS A 76 16.63 10.24 1.23
N GLN A 77 16.26 9.82 0.02
CA GLN A 77 17.24 9.46 -1.02
C GLN A 77 17.59 10.73 -1.81
N PRO A 78 18.82 11.27 -1.67
CA PRO A 78 19.29 12.43 -2.41
C PRO A 78 19.42 12.16 -3.91
#